data_AF-A0A078FDT7-F1
#
_entry.id   AF-A0A078FDT7-F1
#
_cell.length_a   1.000
_cell.length_b   1.000
_cell.length_c   1.000
_cell.angle_alpha   90.00
_cell.angle_beta   90.00
_cell.angle_gamma   90.00
#
_symmetry.space_group_name_H-M   'P 1'
#
loop_
_entity.id
_entity.type
_entity.pdbx_description
1 polymer ?
#
loop_
_entity_poly.entity_id
_entity_poly.type
_entity_poly.pdbx_seq_one_letter_code
_entity_poly.pdbx_strand_id
1 'polypeptide(L)' 'MMADAQKKNCPHKIPIKGSYCAPTICLDKCKKQHGTVGSCAEEKGFCNCAYMP' A
#
# COMPACT_ATOMS: atom_id res chain seq x y z
N MET A 1 -14.30 25.33 -8.03
CA MET A 1 -13.25 24.33 -8.26
C MET A 1 -13.31 23.33 -7.12
N MET A 2 -14.04 22.22 -7.28
CA MET A 2 -14.22 21.23 -6.20
C MET A 2 -13.21 20.09 -6.40
N ALA A 3 -12.01 20.24 -5.85
CA ALA A 3 -10.99 19.20 -5.84
C ALA A 3 -10.88 18.56 -4.45
N ASP A 4 -12.01 18.09 -3.89
CA ASP A 4 -12.00 17.36 -2.62
C ASP A 4 -12.91 16.12 -2.71
N ALA A 5 -12.58 15.26 -3.68
CA ALA A 5 -13.14 13.91 -3.80
C ALA A 5 -12.05 12.83 -3.74
N GLN A 6 -10.84 13.18 -3.29
CA GLN A 6 -9.70 12.25 -3.20
C GLN A 6 -9.39 11.79 -1.77
N LYS A 7 -10.22 12.11 -0.78
CA LYS A 7 -10.19 11.44 0.54
C LYS A 7 -11.03 10.14 0.53
N LYS A 8 -10.89 9.35 -0.52
CA LYS A 8 -11.60 8.09 -0.72
C LYS A 8 -10.56 6.99 -0.89
N ASN A 9 -10.09 6.45 0.23
CA ASN A 9 -9.26 5.24 0.29
C ASN A 9 -8.11 5.23 -0.74
N CYS A 10 -7.21 6.22 -0.72
CA CYS A 10 -5.97 6.10 -1.49
C CYS A 10 -5.22 4.90 -0.92
N PRO A 11 -5.08 3.78 -1.65
CA PRO A 11 -4.26 2.67 -1.17
C PRO A 11 -2.85 3.24 -0.99
N HIS A 12 -2.31 3.14 0.23
CA HIS A 12 -0.96 3.63 0.48
C HIS A 12 0.00 2.68 -0.27
N LYS A 13 0.37 3.07 -1.48
CA LYS A 13 1.30 2.33 -2.34
C LYS A 13 2.72 2.56 -1.85
N ILE A 14 3.36 1.52 -1.33
CA ILE A 14 4.77 1.55 -0.94
C ILE A 14 5.60 0.94 -2.08
N PRO A 15 6.58 1.66 -2.64
CA PRO A 15 7.55 1.06 -3.55
C PRO A 15 8.43 0.07 -2.79
N ILE A 16 8.54 -1.15 -3.30
CA ILE A 16 9.43 -2.20 -2.80
C ILE A 16 10.71 -2.18 -3.65
N LYS A 17 11.86 -1.90 -3.01
CA LYS A 17 13.16 -2.06 -3.66
C LYS A 17 13.45 -3.55 -3.86
N GLY A 18 13.18 -4.05 -5.06
CA GLY A 18 13.43 -5.43 -5.47
C GLY A 18 12.49 -5.83 -6.61
N SER A 19 12.92 -6.77 -7.46
CA SER A 19 12.10 -7.26 -8.58
C SER A 19 10.87 -8.07 -8.15
N TYR A 20 10.78 -8.44 -6.87
CA TYR A 20 9.67 -9.21 -6.32
C TYR A 20 9.09 -8.50 -5.10
N CYS A 21 7.75 -8.52 -5.00
CA CYS A 21 7.08 -8.09 -3.79
C CYS A 21 6.93 -9.30 -2.86
N ALA A 22 7.52 -9.23 -1.67
CA ALA A 22 7.32 -10.23 -0.63
C ALA A 22 6.10 -9.85 0.21
N PRO A 23 5.05 -10.69 0.29
CA PRO A 23 3.81 -10.34 1.00
C PRO A 23 4.06 -10.03 2.48
N THR A 24 4.95 -10.77 3.14
CA THR A 24 5.31 -10.54 4.55
C THR A 24 6.00 -9.18 4.76
N ILE A 25 6.90 -8.78 3.86
CA ILE A 25 7.60 -7.49 3.94
C ILE A 25 6.64 -6.35 3.65
N CYS A 26 5.74 -6.54 2.68
CA CYS A 26 4.69 -5.59 2.36
C CYS A 26 3.79 -5.35 3.59
N LEU A 27 3.29 -6.43 4.20
CA LEU A 27 2.43 -6.37 5.38
C LEU A 27 3.12 -5.68 6.56
N ASP A 28 4.37 -6.04 6.88
CA ASP A 28 5.12 -5.42 7.97
C ASP A 28 5.35 -3.91 7.72
N LYS A 29 5.73 -3.53 6.50
CA LYS A 29 5.90 -2.11 6.11
C LYS A 29 4.61 -1.32 6.19
N CYS A 30 3.49 -1.89 5.76
CA CYS A 30 2.18 -1.26 5.87
C CYS A 30 1.80 -1.05 7.33
N LYS A 31 2.02 -2.06 8.17
CA LYS A 31 1.73 -1.97 9.61
C LYS A 31 2.61 -0.92 10.29
N LYS A 32 3.89 -0.87 9.94
CA LYS A 32 4.85 0.06 10.54
C LYS A 32 4.67 1.51 10.11
N GLN A 33 4.34 1.78 8.85
CA GLN A 33 4.21 3.15 8.32
C GLN A 33 2.79 3.71 8.41
N HIS A 34 1.77 2.86 8.26
CA HIS A 34 0.38 3.29 8.13
C HIS A 34 -0.54 2.67 9.19
N GLY A 35 -0.06 1.71 9.99
CA GLY A 35 -0.90 0.99 10.95
C GLY A 35 -1.91 0.05 10.27
N THR A 36 -1.74 -0.23 8.98
CA THR A 36 -2.66 -1.02 8.15
C THR A 36 -2.04 -2.32 7.66
N VAL A 37 -2.88 -3.22 7.18
CA VAL A 37 -2.42 -4.40 6.42
C VAL A 37 -2.19 -4.02 4.96
N GLY A 38 -1.44 -4.86 4.25
CA GLY A 38 -1.25 -4.66 2.82
C GLY A 38 -0.89 -5.93 2.08
N SER A 39 -1.03 -5.84 0.77
CA SER A 39 -0.82 -6.93 -0.17
C SER A 39 0.04 -6.45 -1.32
N CYS A 40 0.83 -7.36 -1.87
CA CYS A 40 1.60 -7.08 -3.07
C CYS A 40 0.67 -6.69 -4.22
N ALA A 41 0.99 -5.59 -4.88
CA ALA A 41 0.28 -5.18 -6.08
C ALA A 41 0.63 -6.14 -7.22
N GLU A 42 -0.30 -6.32 -8.16
CA GLU A 42 0.00 -6.99 -9.44
C GLU A 42 1.06 -6.20 -10.23
N GLU A 43 1.11 -4.88 -10.06
CA GLU A 43 2.25 -4.06 -10.50
C GLU A 43 3.53 -4.49 -9.78
N LYS A 44 4.50 -4.96 -10.56
CA LYS A 44 5.80 -5.39 -10.05
C LYS A 44 6.46 -4.28 -9.23
N GLY A 45 6.90 -4.64 -8.03
CA GLY A 45 7.66 -3.73 -7.16
C GLY A 45 6.80 -2.77 -6.34
N PHE A 46 5.49 -2.95 -6.26
CA PHE A 46 4.63 -2.15 -5.37
C PHE A 46 3.91 -3.01 -4.33
N CYS A 47 3.74 -2.43 -3.15
CA CYS A 47 2.96 -2.95 -2.05
C CYS A 47 1.76 -2.03 -1.83
N ASN A 48 0.54 -2.56 -1.98
CA ASN A 48 -0.70 -1.83 -1.71
C ASN A 48 -1.08 -2.01 -0.25
N CYS A 49 -0.91 -0.97 0.57
CA CYS A 49 -1.47 -0.95 1.92
C CYS A 49 -2.90 -0.42 1.86
N ALA A 50 -3.85 -1.29 2.11
CA ALA A 50 -5.26 -0.93 2.19
C ALA A 50 -5.64 -0.88 3.68
N TYR A 51 -6.32 0.18 4.08
CA TYR A 51 -7.00 0.18 5.36
C TYR A 51 -8.13 -0.85 5.25
N MET A 52 -7.96 -2.03 5.86
CA MET A 52 -9.12 -2.90 6.09
C MET A 52 -9.93 -2.24 7.22
N PRO A 53 -11.17 -1.81 6.96
CA PRO A 53 -12.06 -1.29 8.00
C PRO A 53 -12.38 -2.37 9.04
#